data_AF-A0A7Y9FQ69-F1
#
_entry.id   AF-A0A7Y9FQ69-F1
#
_cell.length_a   1.000
_cell.length_b   1.000
_cell.length_c   1.000
_cell.angle_alpha   90.00
_cell.angle_beta   90.00
_cell.angle_gamma   90.00
#
_symmetry.space_group_name_H-M   'P 1'
#
loop_
_entity.id
_entity.type
_entity.pdbx_description
1 polymer ?
#
loop_
_entity_poly.entity_id
_entity_poly.type
_entity_poly.pdbx_seq_one_letter_code
_entity_poly.pdbx_strand_id
1 'polypeptide(L)'
;MTFEQLIGAALMLLFLTDIFLTVLYARAGTGLLAPYWTRAIWAVLHSLAKLLGRRRGTVLSLAGPLIVVSLIGFWALGLAAAAALVIQPELGTSIRPSSGDTPTDFITALLVAGNSLSIVGGGDYAPHTSGTRILFLIDSLIGASVLSLVLSYLVQVYSALRERNALALTIDLMADGTGDAAAMLARLMPDGDADDAASELGNLVRSLAATKEAHHFYPLLFYFRFEEPRYAVSRFTFVILDLTTLIDSGLDPQRYRTLVSSAPVFALRQGAFMLLETLDRNLPSTKNQAANLRETGRWRQSYVAATKTMERAGISVQSDGVERYVAGRGKWEPLVQRVAPSLGYTMDEIDGRYAFSEPQSIVVSPH
;
A
#
# COMPACT_ATOMS: atom_id res chain seq x y z
N MET A 1 -40.52 18.10 -3.60
CA MET A 1 -39.43 17.44 -2.86
C MET A 1 -39.53 17.81 -1.40
N THR A 2 -39.62 16.81 -0.53
CA THR A 2 -39.54 17.02 0.92
C THR A 2 -38.09 17.30 1.33
N PHE A 3 -37.89 17.80 2.55
CA PHE A 3 -36.56 18.04 3.11
C PHE A 3 -35.71 16.76 3.17
N GLU A 4 -36.33 15.62 3.52
CA GLU A 4 -35.68 14.30 3.54
C GLU A 4 -35.18 13.88 2.15
N GLN A 5 -35.98 14.07 1.10
CA GLN A 5 -35.59 13.79 -0.28
C GLN A 5 -34.40 14.63 -0.73
N LEU A 6 -34.32 15.90 -0.31
CA LEU A 6 -33.17 16.76 -0.62
C LEU A 6 -31.89 16.27 0.06
N ILE A 7 -31.98 15.86 1.34
CA ILE A 7 -30.84 15.28 2.06
C ILE A 7 -30.42 13.97 1.41
N GLY A 8 -31.37 13.09 1.07
CA GLY A 8 -31.11 11.82 0.39
C GLY A 8 -30.40 12.03 -0.94
N ALA A 9 -30.89 12.96 -1.77
CA ALA A 9 -30.25 13.28 -3.05
C ALA A 9 -28.84 13.87 -2.89
N ALA A 10 -28.62 14.75 -1.90
CA ALA A 10 -27.30 15.30 -1.61
C ALA A 10 -26.33 14.21 -1.11
N LEU A 11 -26.81 13.30 -0.26
CA LEU A 11 -26.02 12.18 0.25
C LEU A 11 -25.67 11.19 -0.88
N MET A 12 -26.62 10.90 -1.78
CA MET A 12 -26.39 10.09 -2.97
C MET A 12 -25.27 10.69 -3.83
N LEU A 13 -25.35 11.99 -4.12
CA LEU A 13 -24.32 12.69 -4.89
C LEU A 13 -22.96 12.67 -4.20
N LEU A 14 -22.92 12.82 -2.87
CA LEU A 14 -21.68 12.75 -2.09
C LEU A 14 -21.00 11.39 -2.24
N PHE A 15 -21.74 10.29 -2.08
CA PHE A 15 -21.20 8.93 -2.21
C PHE A 15 -20.78 8.62 -3.66
N LEU A 16 -21.57 9.02 -4.65
CA LEU A 16 -21.19 8.85 -6.06
C LEU A 16 -19.94 9.65 -6.42
N THR A 17 -19.80 10.85 -5.87
CA THR A 17 -18.59 11.67 -6.06
C THR A 17 -17.39 11.02 -5.39
N ASP A 18 -17.55 10.46 -4.18
CA ASP A 18 -16.46 9.75 -3.50
C ASP A 18 -16.01 8.50 -4.28
N ILE A 19 -16.96 7.73 -4.82
CA ILE A 19 -16.67 6.56 -5.68
C ILE A 19 -15.98 7.02 -6.96
N PHE A 20 -16.48 8.06 -7.63
CA PHE A 20 -15.86 8.62 -8.83
C PHE A 20 -14.41 9.04 -8.56
N LEU A 21 -14.17 9.77 -7.47
CA LEU A 21 -12.84 10.25 -7.11
C LEU A 21 -11.88 9.11 -6.74
N THR A 22 -12.40 8.06 -6.11
CA THR A 22 -11.58 6.91 -5.68
C THR A 22 -11.29 5.93 -6.82
N VAL A 23 -12.29 5.62 -7.64
CA VAL A 23 -12.22 4.57 -8.68
C VAL A 23 -11.82 5.13 -10.04
N LEU A 24 -12.40 6.26 -10.47
CA LEU A 24 -12.23 6.79 -11.82
C LEU A 24 -11.16 7.87 -11.91
N TYR A 25 -11.14 8.81 -10.96
CA TYR A 25 -10.11 9.85 -10.93
C TYR A 25 -8.75 9.31 -10.44
N ALA A 26 -8.77 8.26 -9.62
CA ALA A 26 -7.64 7.40 -9.26
C ALA A 26 -6.35 8.18 -8.94
N ARG A 27 -6.43 9.11 -7.98
CA ARG A 27 -5.30 9.90 -7.51
C ARG A 27 -5.20 9.84 -5.99
N ALA A 28 -4.01 9.56 -5.48
CA ALA A 28 -3.75 9.59 -4.04
C ALA A 28 -4.11 10.96 -3.44
N GLY A 29 -4.91 10.94 -2.36
CA GLY A 29 -5.27 12.12 -1.60
C GLY A 29 -6.49 12.90 -2.09
N THR A 30 -7.22 12.45 -3.14
CA THR A 30 -8.37 13.19 -3.68
C THR A 30 -9.74 12.63 -3.31
N GLY A 31 -9.81 11.51 -2.59
CA GLY A 31 -11.09 10.98 -2.10
C GLY A 31 -11.68 11.85 -0.97
N LEU A 32 -13.00 11.93 -0.89
CA LEU A 32 -13.70 12.78 0.08
C LEU A 32 -13.92 12.06 1.41
N LEU A 33 -14.40 10.82 1.35
CA LEU A 33 -14.76 9.98 2.50
C LEU A 33 -13.86 8.75 2.59
N ALA A 34 -13.58 8.09 1.46
CA ALA A 34 -12.79 6.86 1.43
C ALA A 34 -11.41 6.96 2.12
N PRO A 35 -10.61 8.03 1.96
CA PRO A 35 -9.31 8.15 2.63
C PRO A 35 -9.43 8.29 4.16
N TYR A 36 -10.53 8.86 4.66
CA TYR A 36 -10.78 8.96 6.10
C TYR A 36 -11.26 7.63 6.65
N TRP A 37 -12.18 6.95 5.94
CA TRP A 37 -12.67 5.63 6.30
C TRP A 37 -11.53 4.60 6.36
N THR A 38 -10.71 4.51 5.32
CA THR A 38 -9.57 3.58 5.25
C THR A 38 -8.56 3.83 6.37
N ARG A 39 -8.22 5.10 6.67
CA ARG A 39 -7.34 5.46 7.80
C ARG A 39 -7.96 5.11 9.15
N ALA A 40 -9.28 5.30 9.32
CA ALA A 40 -9.98 4.95 10.56
C ALA A 40 -9.92 3.43 10.80
N ILE A 41 -10.27 2.63 9.80
CA ILE A 41 -10.19 1.16 9.88
C ILE A 41 -8.75 0.70 10.13
N TRP A 42 -7.77 1.30 9.45
CA TRP A 42 -6.35 1.03 9.72
C TRP A 42 -5.97 1.31 11.18
N ALA A 43 -6.38 2.46 11.73
CA ALA A 43 -6.09 2.82 13.11
C ALA A 43 -6.71 1.83 14.12
N VAL A 44 -7.93 1.36 13.86
CA VAL A 44 -8.59 0.32 14.68
C VAL A 44 -7.81 -0.99 14.61
N LEU A 45 -7.51 -1.48 13.40
CA LEU A 45 -6.78 -2.73 13.22
C LEU A 45 -5.36 -2.67 13.81
N HIS A 46 -4.67 -1.55 13.62
CA HIS A 46 -3.34 -1.33 14.18
C HIS A 46 -3.35 -1.29 15.71
N SER A 47 -4.36 -0.66 16.32
CA SER A 47 -4.54 -0.64 17.77
C SER A 47 -4.86 -2.02 18.32
N LEU A 48 -5.73 -2.78 17.63
CA LEU A 48 -6.06 -4.16 18.00
C LEU A 48 -4.84 -5.07 17.88
N ALA A 49 -4.02 -4.91 16.84
CA ALA A 49 -2.80 -5.68 16.64
C ALA A 49 -1.76 -5.40 17.73
N LYS A 50 -1.70 -4.17 18.27
CA LYS A 50 -0.84 -3.84 19.44
C LYS A 50 -1.26 -4.61 20.69
N LEU A 51 -2.56 -4.80 20.91
CA LEU A 51 -3.09 -5.56 22.06
C LEU A 51 -2.77 -7.07 21.96
N LEU A 52 -2.66 -7.59 20.74
CA LEU A 52 -2.48 -9.02 20.47
C LEU A 52 -1.00 -9.48 20.44
N GLY A 53 -0.05 -8.57 20.69
CA GLY A 53 1.37 -8.87 20.88
C GLY A 53 1.97 -9.80 19.82
N ARG A 54 2.11 -11.09 20.15
CA ARG A 54 2.73 -12.13 19.30
C ARG A 54 2.01 -12.38 17.97
N ARG A 55 0.71 -12.08 17.86
CA ARG A 55 -0.08 -12.26 16.61
C ARG A 55 -0.21 -10.97 15.78
N ARG A 56 0.54 -9.92 16.13
CA ARG A 56 0.49 -8.61 15.46
C ARG A 56 0.68 -8.72 13.95
N GLY A 57 1.65 -9.52 13.51
CA GLY A 57 1.93 -9.74 12.09
C GLY A 57 0.71 -10.30 11.35
N THR A 58 0.19 -11.43 11.80
CA THR A 58 -0.96 -12.10 11.17
C THR A 58 -2.23 -11.24 11.17
N VAL A 59 -2.47 -10.41 12.19
CA VAL A 59 -3.62 -9.49 12.19
C VAL A 59 -3.45 -8.40 11.14
N LEU A 60 -2.25 -7.80 11.07
CA LEU A 60 -1.99 -6.73 10.12
C LEU A 60 -1.92 -7.23 8.66
N SER A 61 -1.63 -8.51 8.41
CA SER A 61 -1.68 -9.06 7.04
C SER A 61 -3.11 -9.12 6.47
N LEU A 62 -4.12 -9.25 7.34
CA LEU A 62 -5.53 -9.18 6.96
C LEU A 62 -6.03 -7.74 6.76
N ALA A 63 -5.23 -6.72 7.09
CA ALA A 63 -5.70 -5.34 7.09
C ALA A 63 -6.10 -4.83 5.70
N GLY A 64 -5.29 -5.09 4.67
CA GLY A 64 -5.61 -4.71 3.29
C GLY A 64 -6.95 -5.26 2.82
N PRO A 65 -7.16 -6.59 2.83
CA PRO A 65 -8.45 -7.20 2.48
C PRO A 65 -9.63 -6.70 3.32
N LEU A 66 -9.47 -6.55 4.64
CA LEU A 66 -10.55 -6.06 5.51
C LEU A 66 -10.92 -4.60 5.22
N ILE A 67 -9.93 -3.75 4.98
CA ILE A 67 -10.15 -2.34 4.59
C ILE A 67 -10.94 -2.29 3.30
N VAL A 68 -10.57 -3.09 2.29
CA VAL A 68 -11.30 -3.18 1.02
C VAL A 68 -12.77 -3.56 1.24
N VAL A 69 -13.03 -4.67 1.94
CA VAL A 69 -14.40 -5.15 2.18
C VAL A 69 -15.20 -4.11 2.98
N SER A 70 -14.58 -3.49 3.99
CA SER A 70 -15.24 -2.47 4.80
C SER A 70 -15.59 -1.21 4.00
N LEU A 71 -14.75 -0.81 3.03
CA LEU A 71 -14.98 0.36 2.19
C LEU A 71 -16.15 0.11 1.23
N ILE A 72 -16.22 -1.09 0.65
CA ILE A 72 -17.35 -1.49 -0.21
C ILE A 72 -18.65 -1.49 0.60
N GLY A 73 -18.62 -2.05 1.82
CA GLY A 73 -19.77 -2.01 2.72
C GLY A 73 -20.19 -0.57 3.09
N PHE A 74 -19.22 0.30 3.35
CA PHE A 74 -19.46 1.72 3.63
C PHE A 74 -20.17 2.43 2.48
N TRP A 75 -19.71 2.23 1.24
CA TRP A 75 -20.38 2.79 0.07
C TRP A 75 -21.76 2.18 -0.16
N ALA A 76 -21.90 0.86 -0.06
CA ALA A 76 -23.19 0.19 -0.25
C ALA A 76 -24.25 0.67 0.76
N LEU A 77 -23.89 0.72 2.04
CA LEU A 77 -24.77 1.21 3.10
C LEU A 77 -25.06 2.71 2.94
N GLY A 78 -24.07 3.50 2.53
CA GLY A 78 -24.23 4.93 2.27
C GLY A 78 -25.20 5.24 1.14
N LEU A 79 -25.06 4.55 0.00
CA LEU A 79 -25.97 4.66 -1.14
C LEU A 79 -27.37 4.15 -0.78
N ALA A 80 -27.48 3.03 -0.06
CA ALA A 80 -28.77 2.52 0.40
C ALA A 80 -29.47 3.49 1.35
N ALA A 81 -28.76 4.08 2.30
CA ALA A 81 -29.31 5.10 3.20
C ALA A 81 -29.72 6.37 2.45
N ALA A 82 -28.94 6.79 1.45
CA ALA A 82 -29.27 7.92 0.60
C ALA A 82 -30.57 7.69 -0.20
N ALA A 83 -30.70 6.53 -0.84
CA ALA A 83 -31.92 6.14 -1.55
C ALA A 83 -33.11 5.96 -0.59
N ALA A 84 -32.89 5.42 0.62
CA ALA A 84 -33.92 5.26 1.64
C ALA A 84 -34.55 6.60 2.02
N LEU A 85 -33.74 7.65 2.20
CA LEU A 85 -34.24 9.00 2.50
C LEU A 85 -35.07 9.61 1.35
N VAL A 86 -34.80 9.20 0.11
CA VAL A 86 -35.60 9.62 -1.06
C VAL A 86 -36.92 8.84 -1.14
N ILE A 87 -36.87 7.54 -0.83
CA ILE A 87 -37.99 6.59 -0.93
C ILE A 87 -38.96 6.70 0.24
N GLN A 88 -38.49 7.00 1.45
CA GLN A 88 -39.29 6.98 2.68
C GLN A 88 -40.59 7.79 2.57
N PRO A 89 -40.60 9.05 2.06
CA PRO A 89 -41.84 9.83 1.92
C PRO A 89 -42.83 9.28 0.89
N GLU A 90 -42.36 8.41 -0.02
CA GLU A 90 -43.16 7.79 -1.08
C GLU A 90 -43.74 6.43 -0.65
N LEU A 91 -43.35 5.90 0.52
CA LEU A 91 -43.92 4.68 1.08
C LEU A 91 -45.39 4.88 1.48
N GLY A 92 -46.23 3.89 1.19
CA GLY A 92 -47.68 3.95 1.46
C GLY A 92 -48.48 4.75 0.43
N THR A 93 -47.82 5.61 -0.35
CA THR A 93 -48.45 6.42 -1.39
C THR A 93 -48.11 5.89 -2.78
N SER A 94 -46.92 6.20 -3.26
CA SER A 94 -46.43 5.88 -4.60
C SER A 94 -45.72 4.53 -4.67
N ILE A 95 -45.17 4.06 -3.55
CA ILE A 95 -44.49 2.78 -3.39
C ILE A 95 -45.24 1.98 -2.33
N ARG A 96 -45.73 0.79 -2.70
CA ARG A 96 -46.60 -0.02 -1.84
C ARG A 96 -46.22 -1.50 -1.91
N PRO A 97 -46.46 -2.27 -0.85
CA PRO A 97 -46.30 -3.71 -0.88
C PRO A 97 -47.40 -4.36 -1.74
N SER A 98 -47.08 -5.51 -2.32
CA SER A 98 -47.98 -6.29 -3.17
C SER A 98 -49.18 -6.86 -2.40
N SER A 99 -49.02 -7.06 -1.09
CA SER A 99 -50.06 -7.51 -0.16
C SER A 99 -49.69 -7.15 1.29
N GLY A 100 -50.71 -7.04 2.17
CA GLY A 100 -50.52 -6.85 3.61
C GLY A 100 -50.36 -5.40 4.07
N ASP A 101 -49.90 -5.24 5.31
CA ASP A 101 -49.69 -3.94 5.94
C ASP A 101 -48.62 -3.13 5.21
N THR A 102 -48.72 -1.80 5.31
CA THR A 102 -47.77 -0.88 4.68
C THR A 102 -46.91 -0.15 5.73
N PRO A 103 -45.92 -0.84 6.34
CA PRO A 103 -44.87 -0.17 7.11
C PRO A 103 -44.22 0.97 6.30
N THR A 104 -44.02 2.11 6.97
CA THR A 104 -43.42 3.32 6.40
C THR A 104 -42.20 3.77 7.21
N ASP A 105 -41.69 2.89 8.06
CA ASP A 105 -40.50 3.17 8.87
C ASP A 105 -39.23 3.17 8.03
N PHE A 106 -38.18 3.78 8.58
CA PHE A 106 -36.90 3.93 7.89
C PHE A 106 -36.23 2.60 7.56
N ILE A 107 -36.43 1.54 8.36
CA ILE A 107 -35.84 0.23 8.07
C ILE A 107 -36.50 -0.36 6.83
N THR A 108 -37.83 -0.27 6.71
CA THR A 108 -38.53 -0.63 5.47
C THR A 108 -38.02 0.19 4.29
N ALA A 109 -37.88 1.51 4.42
CA ALA A 109 -37.33 2.35 3.36
C ALA A 109 -35.92 1.91 2.93
N LEU A 110 -35.06 1.52 3.89
CA LEU A 110 -33.71 1.02 3.63
C LEU A 110 -33.71 -0.32 2.89
N LEU A 111 -34.60 -1.24 3.25
CA LEU A 111 -34.75 -2.53 2.57
C LEU A 111 -35.27 -2.33 1.14
N VAL A 112 -36.25 -1.45 0.95
CA VAL A 112 -36.79 -1.11 -0.38
C VAL A 112 -35.71 -0.43 -1.23
N ALA A 113 -34.94 0.49 -0.65
CA ALA A 113 -33.82 1.16 -1.33
C ALA A 113 -32.68 0.21 -1.71
N GLY A 114 -32.32 -0.71 -0.81
CA GLY A 114 -31.35 -1.77 -1.12
C GLY A 114 -31.81 -2.63 -2.30
N ASN A 115 -33.11 -2.93 -2.36
CA ASN A 115 -33.71 -3.66 -3.47
C ASN A 115 -33.78 -2.84 -4.77
N SER A 116 -34.05 -1.53 -4.72
CA SER A 116 -34.09 -0.68 -5.92
C SER A 116 -32.70 -0.50 -6.55
N LEU A 117 -31.66 -0.42 -5.72
CA LEU A 117 -30.26 -0.38 -6.16
C LEU A 117 -29.78 -1.72 -6.76
N SER A 118 -30.44 -2.83 -6.43
CA SER A 118 -30.11 -4.15 -6.96
C SER A 118 -30.80 -4.41 -8.30
N ILE A 119 -30.05 -4.92 -9.29
CA ILE A 119 -30.59 -5.30 -10.60
C ILE A 119 -31.65 -6.41 -10.48
N VAL A 120 -31.55 -7.27 -9.46
CA VAL A 120 -32.44 -8.42 -9.30
C VAL A 120 -33.84 -8.00 -8.83
N GLY A 121 -33.99 -6.84 -8.17
CA GLY A 121 -35.29 -6.27 -7.81
C GLY A 121 -36.22 -7.26 -7.09
N GLY A 122 -35.78 -7.81 -5.95
CA GLY A 122 -36.47 -8.92 -5.27
C GLY A 122 -37.38 -8.54 -4.10
N GLY A 123 -37.94 -7.33 -4.09
CA GLY A 123 -38.73 -6.83 -2.95
C GLY A 123 -40.24 -6.91 -3.13
N ASP A 124 -40.98 -7.07 -2.03
CA ASP A 124 -42.45 -7.08 -2.03
C ASP A 124 -43.07 -5.71 -2.36
N TYR A 125 -42.25 -4.64 -2.36
CA TYR A 125 -42.65 -3.25 -2.62
C TYR A 125 -42.41 -2.86 -4.07
N ALA A 126 -43.45 -2.33 -4.72
CA ALA A 126 -43.43 -1.93 -6.12
C ALA A 126 -43.77 -0.45 -6.32
N PRO A 127 -43.14 0.23 -7.31
CA PRO A 127 -43.48 1.60 -7.68
C PRO A 127 -44.76 1.66 -8.56
N HIS A 128 -45.76 2.41 -8.10
CA HIS A 128 -47.06 2.54 -8.78
C HIS A 128 -47.20 3.83 -9.61
N THR A 129 -46.29 4.80 -9.48
CA THR A 129 -46.29 6.02 -10.29
C THR A 129 -45.15 6.01 -11.32
N SER A 130 -45.30 6.76 -12.40
CA SER A 130 -44.23 6.92 -13.41
C SER A 130 -42.95 7.50 -12.80
N GLY A 131 -43.06 8.44 -11.87
CA GLY A 131 -41.91 9.05 -11.19
C GLY A 131 -41.11 8.04 -10.36
N THR A 132 -41.79 7.25 -9.53
CA THR A 132 -41.13 6.22 -8.70
C THR A 132 -40.60 5.05 -9.53
N ARG A 133 -41.20 4.74 -10.68
CA ARG A 133 -40.65 3.76 -11.64
C ARG A 133 -39.33 4.23 -12.25
N ILE A 134 -39.26 5.51 -12.64
CA ILE A 134 -38.02 6.12 -13.13
C ILE A 134 -36.96 6.15 -12.02
N LEU A 135 -37.34 6.48 -10.79
CA LEU A 135 -36.43 6.44 -9.64
C LEU A 135 -35.81 5.05 -9.47
N PHE A 136 -36.62 3.99 -9.43
CA PHE A 136 -36.13 2.61 -9.33
C PHE A 136 -35.20 2.24 -10.49
N LEU A 137 -35.54 2.65 -11.71
CA LEU A 137 -34.70 2.40 -12.88
C LEU A 137 -33.34 3.12 -12.78
N ILE A 138 -33.32 4.36 -12.28
CA ILE A 138 -32.08 5.11 -12.03
C ILE A 138 -31.27 4.46 -10.92
N ASP A 139 -31.90 4.09 -9.80
CA ASP A 139 -31.24 3.39 -8.69
C ASP A 139 -30.60 2.08 -9.15
N SER A 140 -31.34 1.27 -9.92
CA SER A 140 -30.82 0.01 -10.48
C SER A 140 -29.62 0.26 -11.41
N LEU A 141 -29.67 1.31 -12.24
CA LEU A 141 -28.55 1.68 -13.11
C LEU A 141 -27.33 2.15 -12.30
N ILE A 142 -27.56 2.92 -11.23
CA ILE A 142 -26.51 3.37 -10.32
C ILE A 142 -25.85 2.17 -9.64
N GLY A 143 -26.65 1.29 -9.02
CA GLY A 143 -26.12 0.12 -8.31
C GLY A 143 -25.37 -0.83 -9.24
N ALA A 144 -25.89 -1.07 -10.44
CA ALA A 144 -25.21 -1.84 -11.48
C ALA A 144 -23.85 -1.23 -11.86
N SER A 145 -23.83 0.08 -12.13
CA SER A 145 -22.62 0.81 -12.56
C SER A 145 -21.57 0.83 -11.46
N VAL A 146 -21.98 1.11 -10.22
CA VAL A 146 -21.09 1.12 -9.04
C VAL A 146 -20.52 -0.27 -8.79
N LEU A 147 -21.35 -1.32 -8.83
CA LEU A 147 -20.88 -2.70 -8.66
C LEU A 147 -19.84 -3.08 -9.71
N SER A 148 -20.11 -2.76 -10.99
CA SER A 148 -19.18 -3.00 -12.08
C SER A 148 -17.86 -2.24 -11.88
N LEU A 149 -17.92 -0.94 -11.56
CA LEU A 149 -16.74 -0.11 -11.32
C LEU A 149 -15.91 -0.63 -10.15
N VAL A 150 -16.55 -0.97 -9.03
CA VAL A 150 -15.87 -1.52 -7.84
C VAL A 150 -15.21 -2.85 -8.19
N LEU A 151 -15.87 -3.75 -8.92
CA LEU A 151 -15.27 -5.02 -9.32
C LEU A 151 -14.05 -4.81 -10.22
N SER A 152 -14.16 -3.95 -11.24
CA SER A 152 -13.02 -3.60 -12.11
C SER A 152 -11.87 -2.96 -11.34
N TYR A 153 -12.18 -2.11 -10.36
CA TYR A 153 -11.19 -1.50 -9.49
C TYR A 153 -10.45 -2.56 -8.64
N LEU A 154 -11.18 -3.51 -8.05
CA LEU A 154 -10.56 -4.60 -7.27
C LEU A 154 -9.58 -5.42 -8.12
N VAL A 155 -9.98 -5.81 -9.34
CA VAL A 155 -9.10 -6.55 -10.24
C VAL A 155 -7.80 -5.79 -10.50
N GLN A 156 -7.89 -4.47 -10.73
CA GLN A 156 -6.71 -3.63 -10.96
C GLN A 156 -5.83 -3.50 -9.71
N VAL A 157 -6.43 -3.32 -8.52
CA VAL A 157 -5.69 -3.26 -7.25
C VAL A 157 -4.93 -4.56 -7.00
N TYR A 158 -5.55 -5.72 -7.20
CA TYR A 158 -4.88 -7.01 -7.03
C TYR A 158 -3.82 -7.29 -8.10
N SER A 159 -4.03 -6.85 -9.35
CA SER A 159 -2.98 -6.92 -10.39
C SER A 159 -1.75 -6.11 -9.98
N ALA A 160 -1.97 -4.86 -9.55
CA ALA A 160 -0.90 -3.98 -9.08
C ALA A 160 -0.20 -4.52 -7.82
N LEU A 161 -0.95 -5.13 -6.91
CA LEU A 161 -0.40 -5.79 -5.72
C LEU A 161 0.52 -6.95 -6.12
N ARG A 162 0.12 -7.76 -7.10
CA ARG A 162 0.93 -8.86 -7.63
C ARG A 162 2.23 -8.34 -8.25
N GLU A 163 2.17 -7.28 -9.06
CA GLU A 163 3.35 -6.66 -9.67
C GLU A 163 4.32 -6.09 -8.63
N ARG A 164 3.80 -5.38 -7.62
CA ARG A 164 4.59 -4.91 -6.47
C ARG A 164 5.28 -6.06 -5.75
N ASN A 165 4.55 -7.15 -5.48
CA ASN A 165 5.09 -8.31 -4.77
C ASN A 165 6.10 -9.08 -5.62
N ALA A 166 5.94 -9.10 -6.94
CA ALA A 166 6.91 -9.67 -7.87
C ALA A 166 8.23 -8.88 -7.82
N LEU A 167 8.18 -7.53 -7.86
CA LEU A 167 9.36 -6.69 -7.68
C LEU A 167 10.04 -6.95 -6.33
N ALA A 168 9.27 -6.98 -5.26
CA ALA A 168 9.79 -7.24 -3.91
C ALA A 168 10.51 -8.60 -3.83
N LEU A 169 9.91 -9.64 -4.41
CA LEU A 169 10.50 -10.98 -4.47
C LEU A 169 11.75 -11.01 -5.36
N THR A 170 11.75 -10.34 -6.52
CA THR A 170 12.94 -10.24 -7.38
C THR A 170 14.11 -9.64 -6.61
N ILE A 171 13.89 -8.54 -5.89
CA ILE A 171 14.93 -7.89 -5.09
C ILE A 171 15.41 -8.79 -3.94
N ASP A 172 14.49 -9.46 -3.25
CA ASP A 172 14.83 -10.42 -2.18
C ASP A 172 15.68 -11.57 -2.73
N LEU A 173 15.33 -12.14 -3.89
CA LEU A 173 16.09 -13.21 -4.56
C LEU A 173 17.47 -12.74 -5.02
N MET A 174 17.58 -11.53 -5.58
CA MET A 174 18.87 -10.93 -5.94
C MET A 174 19.73 -10.69 -4.70
N ALA A 175 19.14 -10.40 -3.54
CA ALA A 175 19.81 -10.28 -2.25
C ALA A 175 19.96 -11.60 -1.48
N ASP A 176 19.76 -12.76 -2.12
CA ASP A 176 19.86 -14.10 -1.52
C ASP A 176 18.92 -14.34 -0.32
N GLY A 177 17.77 -13.67 -0.29
CA GLY A 177 16.80 -13.70 0.81
C GLY A 177 17.26 -12.97 2.09
N THR A 178 18.50 -12.47 2.11
CA THR A 178 19.08 -11.82 3.29
C THR A 178 18.53 -10.41 3.47
N GLY A 179 18.19 -9.72 2.38
CA GLY A 179 17.89 -8.28 2.42
C GLY A 179 19.15 -7.42 2.61
N ASP A 180 20.33 -7.97 2.34
CA ASP A 180 21.60 -7.25 2.32
C ASP A 180 21.92 -6.78 0.88
N ALA A 181 21.98 -5.47 0.69
CA ALA A 181 22.35 -4.87 -0.59
C ALA A 181 23.77 -5.23 -1.05
N ALA A 182 24.70 -5.55 -0.14
CA ALA A 182 26.05 -5.96 -0.48
C ALA A 182 26.07 -7.38 -1.07
N ALA A 183 25.23 -8.28 -0.56
CA ALA A 183 25.02 -9.61 -1.14
C ALA A 183 24.41 -9.51 -2.55
N MET A 184 23.47 -8.58 -2.74
CA MET A 184 22.92 -8.27 -4.07
C MET A 184 24.00 -7.76 -5.03
N LEU A 185 24.86 -6.85 -4.57
CA LEU A 185 25.95 -6.31 -5.39
C LEU A 185 26.98 -7.39 -5.77
N ALA A 186 27.34 -8.27 -4.83
CA ALA A 186 28.21 -9.42 -5.07
C ALA A 186 27.69 -10.37 -6.17
N ARG A 187 26.37 -10.49 -6.32
CA ARG A 187 25.73 -11.33 -7.36
C ARG A 187 25.53 -10.59 -8.68
N LEU A 188 25.27 -9.28 -8.62
CA LEU A 188 25.24 -8.41 -9.80
C LEU A 188 26.61 -8.27 -10.44
N MET A 189 27.68 -8.43 -9.66
CA MET A 189 29.05 -8.22 -10.09
C MET A 189 29.97 -9.39 -9.69
N PRO A 190 29.77 -10.59 -10.24
CA PRO A 190 30.60 -11.75 -9.93
C PRO A 190 32.07 -11.47 -10.28
N ASP A 191 32.99 -11.80 -9.36
CA ASP A 191 34.43 -11.53 -9.49
C ASP A 191 34.78 -10.05 -9.77
N GLY A 192 33.86 -9.15 -9.41
CA GLY A 192 33.99 -7.72 -9.68
C GLY A 192 33.84 -7.33 -11.15
N ASP A 193 33.22 -8.17 -11.99
CA ASP A 193 32.77 -7.82 -13.34
C ASP A 193 31.49 -6.99 -13.26
N ALA A 194 31.39 -5.87 -13.98
CA ALA A 194 30.26 -4.95 -13.92
C ALA A 194 29.48 -4.85 -15.24
N ASP A 195 29.84 -5.63 -16.25
CA ASP A 195 29.41 -5.42 -17.64
C ASP A 195 27.87 -5.47 -17.79
N ASP A 196 27.22 -6.44 -17.14
CA ASP A 196 25.76 -6.61 -17.19
C ASP A 196 25.00 -5.86 -16.07
N ALA A 197 25.72 -5.38 -15.05
CA ALA A 197 25.10 -4.83 -13.84
C ALA A 197 24.16 -3.65 -14.14
N ALA A 198 24.55 -2.74 -15.05
CA ALA A 198 23.69 -1.62 -15.42
C ALA A 198 22.40 -2.07 -16.15
N SER A 199 22.49 -3.10 -16.99
CA SER A 199 21.34 -3.65 -17.71
C SER A 199 20.34 -4.29 -16.74
N GLU A 200 20.84 -5.11 -15.81
CA GLU A 200 20.00 -5.75 -14.78
C GLU A 200 19.33 -4.75 -13.86
N LEU A 201 20.05 -3.70 -13.44
CA LEU A 201 19.44 -2.59 -12.69
C LEU A 201 18.39 -1.84 -13.53
N GLY A 202 18.60 -1.72 -14.84
CA GLY A 202 17.63 -1.13 -15.77
C GLY A 202 16.29 -1.89 -15.82
N ASN A 203 16.32 -3.21 -15.71
CA ASN A 203 15.11 -4.05 -15.62
C ASN A 203 14.31 -3.73 -14.35
N LEU A 204 14.99 -3.49 -13.23
CA LEU A 204 14.34 -3.11 -11.97
C LEU A 204 13.71 -1.70 -12.02
N VAL A 205 14.32 -0.75 -12.74
CA VAL A 205 13.78 0.62 -12.88
C VAL A 205 12.35 0.61 -13.40
N ARG A 206 12.08 -0.21 -14.44
CA ARG A 206 10.74 -0.29 -15.04
C ARG A 206 9.70 -0.76 -14.03
N SER A 207 9.99 -1.84 -13.32
CA SER A 207 9.10 -2.42 -12.32
C SER A 207 8.91 -1.50 -11.11
N LEU A 208 9.97 -0.80 -10.69
CA LEU A 208 9.91 0.18 -9.60
C LEU A 208 9.05 1.40 -9.98
N ALA A 209 9.22 1.92 -11.20
CA ALA A 209 8.40 3.02 -11.70
C ALA A 209 6.92 2.64 -11.78
N ALA A 210 6.61 1.46 -12.32
CA ALA A 210 5.24 0.93 -12.36
C ALA A 210 4.67 0.76 -10.94
N THR A 211 5.46 0.22 -10.01
CA THR A 211 5.06 0.06 -8.61
C THR A 211 4.78 1.42 -7.95
N LYS A 212 5.65 2.42 -8.17
CA LYS A 212 5.46 3.76 -7.62
C LYS A 212 4.21 4.43 -8.17
N GLU A 213 3.97 4.33 -9.47
CA GLU A 213 2.76 4.88 -10.09
C GLU A 213 1.50 4.15 -9.60
N ALA A 214 1.55 2.82 -9.46
CA ALA A 214 0.44 2.05 -8.91
C ALA A 214 0.06 2.51 -7.49
N HIS A 215 1.03 2.85 -6.64
CA HIS A 215 0.77 3.39 -5.30
C HIS A 215 0.10 4.78 -5.34
N HIS A 216 0.33 5.56 -6.39
CA HIS A 216 -0.34 6.83 -6.60
C HIS A 216 -1.77 6.65 -7.13
N PHE A 217 -1.99 5.68 -8.03
CA PHE A 217 -3.31 5.37 -8.60
C PHE A 217 -4.23 4.61 -7.63
N TYR A 218 -3.65 3.72 -6.82
CA TYR A 218 -4.36 2.79 -5.94
C TYR A 218 -3.90 2.96 -4.47
N PRO A 219 -4.37 3.99 -3.75
CA PRO A 219 -3.97 4.24 -2.35
C PRO A 219 -4.25 3.08 -1.40
N LEU A 220 -5.16 2.16 -1.76
CA LEU A 220 -5.39 0.95 -0.96
C LEU A 220 -4.15 0.06 -0.85
N LEU A 221 -3.22 0.13 -1.81
CA LEU A 221 -1.95 -0.61 -1.77
C LEU A 221 -1.10 -0.29 -0.54
N PHE A 222 -1.27 0.89 0.06
CA PHE A 222 -0.57 1.29 1.29
C PHE A 222 -0.85 0.34 2.45
N TYR A 223 -2.04 -0.26 2.49
CA TYR A 223 -2.50 -1.07 3.62
C TYR A 223 -2.34 -2.57 3.38
N PHE A 224 -1.90 -3.00 2.19
CA PHE A 224 -1.60 -4.41 1.92
C PHE A 224 -0.23 -4.78 2.49
N ARG A 225 -0.25 -5.37 3.69
CA ARG A 225 0.89 -5.93 4.41
C ARG A 225 0.93 -7.45 4.28
N PHE A 226 2.14 -8.03 4.25
CA PHE A 226 2.37 -9.48 4.35
C PHE A 226 3.16 -9.81 5.62
N GLU A 227 3.05 -11.05 6.10
CA GLU A 227 3.78 -11.48 7.29
C GLU A 227 5.29 -11.54 7.03
N GLU A 228 5.68 -12.02 5.86
CA GLU A 228 7.06 -12.11 5.43
C GLU A 228 7.63 -10.71 5.09
N PRO A 229 8.69 -10.24 5.78
CA PRO A 229 9.27 -8.93 5.52
C PRO A 229 9.77 -8.73 4.09
N ARG A 230 10.07 -9.80 3.34
CA ARG A 230 10.48 -9.74 1.92
C ARG A 230 9.48 -9.00 1.02
N TYR A 231 8.20 -9.02 1.35
CA TYR A 231 7.16 -8.32 0.58
C TYR A 231 6.89 -6.90 1.08
N ALA A 232 7.57 -6.46 2.14
CA ALA A 232 7.41 -5.13 2.69
C ALA A 232 8.00 -4.08 1.74
N VAL A 233 7.21 -3.03 1.47
CA VAL A 233 7.69 -1.91 0.63
C VAL A 233 8.91 -1.24 1.22
N SER A 234 8.95 -1.11 2.55
CA SER A 234 10.11 -0.61 3.27
C SER A 234 11.35 -1.48 3.08
N ARG A 235 11.23 -2.80 2.90
CA ARG A 235 12.39 -3.71 2.74
C ARG A 235 13.02 -3.59 1.37
N PHE A 236 12.24 -3.73 0.31
CA PHE A 236 12.84 -3.65 -1.03
C PHE A 236 13.32 -2.24 -1.38
N THR A 237 12.64 -1.19 -0.89
CA THR A 237 13.13 0.20 -1.07
C THR A 237 14.40 0.45 -0.25
N PHE A 238 14.50 -0.08 0.97
CA PHE A 238 15.75 -0.07 1.75
C PHE A 238 16.89 -0.72 0.97
N VAL A 239 16.69 -1.94 0.45
CA VAL A 239 17.72 -2.66 -0.32
C VAL A 239 18.16 -1.86 -1.54
N ILE A 240 17.22 -1.29 -2.31
CA ILE A 240 17.56 -0.44 -3.48
C ILE A 240 18.35 0.80 -3.07
N LEU A 241 17.91 1.51 -2.02
CA LEU A 241 18.55 2.75 -1.58
C LEU A 241 19.94 2.47 -1.02
N ASP A 242 20.10 1.39 -0.27
CA ASP A 242 21.38 0.97 0.27
C ASP A 242 22.33 0.48 -0.83
N LEU A 243 21.82 -0.29 -1.80
CA LEU A 243 22.56 -0.72 -2.99
C LEU A 243 23.11 0.48 -3.77
N THR A 244 22.24 1.43 -4.11
CA THR A 244 22.68 2.62 -4.86
C THR A 244 23.59 3.52 -4.03
N THR A 245 23.48 3.52 -2.71
CA THR A 245 24.41 4.24 -1.82
C THR A 245 25.77 3.54 -1.79
N LEU A 246 25.82 2.21 -1.72
CA LEU A 246 27.05 1.41 -1.79
C LEU A 246 27.74 1.54 -3.17
N ILE A 247 26.98 1.62 -4.25
CA ILE A 247 27.54 1.87 -5.59
C ILE A 247 28.28 3.22 -5.61
N ASP A 248 27.68 4.29 -5.10
CA ASP A 248 28.29 5.63 -5.09
C ASP A 248 29.46 5.78 -4.11
N SER A 249 29.37 5.12 -2.96
CA SER A 249 30.27 5.37 -1.83
C SER A 249 31.22 4.22 -1.53
N GLY A 250 30.96 3.00 -1.98
CA GLY A 250 31.78 1.83 -1.72
C GLY A 250 32.69 1.45 -2.89
N LEU A 251 32.22 1.54 -4.13
CA LEU A 251 32.96 1.08 -5.29
C LEU A 251 34.19 1.95 -5.62
N ASP A 252 35.24 1.32 -6.16
CA ASP A 252 36.38 2.03 -6.75
C ASP A 252 35.90 2.90 -7.94
N PRO A 253 36.06 4.23 -7.88
CA PRO A 253 35.53 5.14 -8.88
C PRO A 253 36.27 5.09 -10.22
N GLN A 254 37.49 4.56 -10.28
CA GLN A 254 38.24 4.38 -11.52
C GLN A 254 37.80 3.11 -12.23
N ARG A 255 37.69 2.00 -11.49
CA ARG A 255 37.29 0.70 -12.06
C ARG A 255 35.83 0.66 -12.47
N TYR A 256 34.92 1.23 -11.68
CA TYR A 256 33.47 1.11 -11.86
C TYR A 256 32.77 2.40 -12.32
N ARG A 257 33.51 3.31 -12.94
CA ARG A 257 33.01 4.63 -13.36
C ARG A 257 31.71 4.58 -14.16
N THR A 258 31.60 3.63 -15.09
CA THR A 258 30.44 3.45 -15.97
C THR A 258 29.18 3.09 -15.17
N LEU A 259 29.29 2.15 -14.22
CA LEU A 259 28.19 1.74 -13.36
C LEU A 259 27.77 2.88 -12.40
N VAL A 260 28.73 3.53 -11.74
CA VAL A 260 28.48 4.63 -10.79
C VAL A 260 27.76 5.81 -11.46
N SER A 261 28.08 6.11 -12.72
CA SER A 261 27.44 7.20 -13.48
C SER A 261 26.25 6.74 -14.34
N SER A 262 25.80 5.50 -14.19
CA SER A 262 24.74 4.94 -15.03
C SER A 262 23.35 5.49 -14.68
N ALA A 263 22.51 5.69 -15.70
CA ALA A 263 21.13 6.13 -15.52
C ALA A 263 20.28 5.18 -14.64
N PRO A 264 20.42 3.84 -14.71
CA PRO A 264 19.68 2.93 -13.85
C PRO A 264 19.93 3.13 -12.35
N VAL A 265 21.18 3.34 -11.93
CA VAL A 265 21.53 3.59 -10.51
C VAL A 265 20.85 4.86 -10.00
N PHE A 266 20.89 5.94 -10.79
CA PHE A 266 20.20 7.18 -10.44
C PHE A 266 18.67 7.00 -10.38
N ALA A 267 18.09 6.35 -11.38
CA ALA A 267 16.65 6.16 -11.48
C ALA A 267 16.10 5.26 -10.35
N LEU A 268 16.82 4.20 -9.98
CA LEU A 268 16.46 3.34 -8.85
C LEU A 268 16.44 4.12 -7.53
N ARG A 269 17.49 4.92 -7.28
CA ARG A 269 17.55 5.74 -6.07
C ARG A 269 16.39 6.70 -5.98
N GLN A 270 16.14 7.46 -7.05
CA GLN A 270 15.07 8.45 -7.07
C GLN A 270 13.68 7.80 -6.99
N GLY A 271 13.46 6.70 -7.72
CA GLY A 271 12.20 5.96 -7.71
C GLY A 271 11.88 5.38 -6.33
N ALA A 272 12.87 4.77 -5.66
CA ALA A 272 12.69 4.22 -4.32
C ALA A 272 12.43 5.32 -3.29
N PHE A 273 13.13 6.45 -3.40
CA PHE A 273 12.91 7.62 -2.55
C PHE A 273 11.50 8.20 -2.73
N MET A 274 11.06 8.41 -3.98
CA MET A 274 9.70 8.90 -4.29
C MET A 274 8.61 7.96 -3.77
N LEU A 275 8.82 6.64 -3.86
CA LEU A 275 7.89 5.66 -3.31
C LEU A 275 7.79 5.76 -1.78
N LEU A 276 8.93 5.87 -1.09
CA LEU A 276 8.94 6.07 0.37
C LEU A 276 8.30 7.38 0.80
N GLU A 277 8.57 8.49 0.09
CA GLU A 277 7.91 9.77 0.37
C GLU A 277 6.39 9.68 0.17
N THR A 278 5.94 8.96 -0.85
CA THR A 278 4.51 8.75 -1.09
C THR A 278 3.87 8.01 0.09
N LEU A 279 4.55 6.99 0.63
CA LEU A 279 4.09 6.26 1.80
C LEU A 279 4.11 7.12 3.08
N ASP A 280 5.21 7.81 3.36
CA ASP A 280 5.39 8.66 4.56
C ASP A 280 4.34 9.77 4.62
N ARG A 281 3.97 10.35 3.47
CA ARG A 281 2.94 11.41 3.39
C ARG A 281 1.52 10.90 3.60
N ASN A 282 1.23 9.64 3.25
CA ASN A 282 -0.14 9.10 3.26
C ASN A 282 -0.42 8.18 4.45
N LEU A 283 0.61 7.62 5.09
CA LEU A 283 0.48 6.81 6.31
C LEU A 283 0.55 7.70 7.56
N PRO A 284 -0.08 7.27 8.67
CA PRO A 284 0.06 7.98 9.94
C PRO A 284 1.53 7.99 10.38
N SER A 285 2.15 9.17 10.40
CA SER A 285 3.55 9.32 10.77
C SER A 285 3.76 8.95 12.24
N THR A 286 4.60 7.96 12.51
CA THR A 286 5.27 7.85 13.81
C THR A 286 6.36 8.92 13.83
N LYS A 287 6.14 10.00 14.60
CA LYS A 287 7.18 10.99 14.87
C LYS A 287 8.38 10.27 15.48
N ASN A 288 9.44 10.06 14.70
CA ASN A 288 10.72 9.60 15.22
C ASN A 288 11.72 10.76 15.18
N GLN A 289 12.46 10.90 16.28
CA GLN A 289 13.43 11.97 16.52
C GLN A 289 14.62 11.89 15.55
N ALA A 290 15.31 13.01 15.38
CA ALA A 290 16.48 13.18 14.53
C ALA A 290 17.54 12.09 14.72
N ALA A 291 18.35 11.86 13.67
CA ALA A 291 19.39 10.85 13.65
C ALA A 291 20.30 10.94 14.89
N ASN A 292 20.32 9.92 15.72
CA ASN A 292 21.12 9.89 16.94
C ASN A 292 22.55 9.40 16.65
N LEU A 293 23.54 9.83 17.43
CA LEU A 293 24.95 9.39 17.31
C LEU A 293 25.12 7.85 17.27
N ARG A 294 24.22 7.12 17.95
CA ARG A 294 24.17 5.64 17.93
C ARG A 294 23.82 5.08 16.55
N GLU A 295 22.96 5.74 15.81
CA GLU A 295 22.56 5.32 14.46
C GLU A 295 23.70 5.53 13.47
N THR A 296 24.40 6.67 13.57
CA THR A 296 25.60 6.91 12.77
C THR A 296 26.67 5.84 13.01
N GLY A 297 26.84 5.40 14.27
CA GLY A 297 27.70 4.27 14.62
C GLY A 297 27.27 2.96 13.94
N ARG A 298 25.97 2.63 13.98
CA ARG A 298 25.41 1.46 13.27
C ARG A 298 25.70 1.53 11.77
N TRP A 299 25.45 2.67 11.14
CA TRP A 299 25.67 2.84 9.70
C TRP A 299 27.14 2.62 9.30
N ARG A 300 28.09 3.11 10.09
CA ARG A 300 29.53 2.83 9.88
C ARG A 300 29.84 1.33 9.96
N GLN A 301 29.30 0.63 10.95
CA GLN A 301 29.46 -0.84 11.06
C GLN A 301 28.84 -1.57 9.87
N SER A 302 27.67 -1.10 9.41
CA SER A 302 26.99 -1.62 8.22
C SER A 302 27.87 -1.51 6.98
N TYR A 303 28.50 -0.35 6.78
CA TYR A 303 29.43 -0.12 5.68
C TYR A 303 30.61 -1.09 5.74
N VAL A 304 31.25 -1.24 6.91
CA VAL A 304 32.38 -2.17 7.09
C VAL A 304 31.99 -3.62 6.80
N ALA A 305 30.78 -4.04 7.17
CA ALA A 305 30.28 -5.37 6.83
C ALA A 305 30.03 -5.51 5.32
N ALA A 306 29.42 -4.49 4.69
CA ALA A 306 29.16 -4.46 3.25
C ALA A 306 30.45 -4.54 2.43
N THR A 307 31.48 -3.75 2.78
CA THR A 307 32.77 -3.75 2.07
C THR A 307 33.47 -5.10 2.17
N LYS A 308 33.43 -5.77 3.33
CA LYS A 308 33.96 -7.13 3.48
C LYS A 308 33.24 -8.13 2.56
N THR A 309 31.92 -8.02 2.41
CA THR A 309 31.15 -8.86 1.48
C THR A 309 31.56 -8.59 0.03
N MET A 310 31.72 -7.30 -0.34
CA MET A 310 32.15 -6.89 -1.67
C MET A 310 33.57 -7.38 -2.01
N GLU A 311 34.53 -7.20 -1.09
CA GLU A 311 35.91 -7.65 -1.26
C GLU A 311 36.00 -9.17 -1.43
N ARG A 312 35.21 -9.94 -0.67
CA ARG A 312 35.13 -11.42 -0.82
C ARG A 312 34.58 -11.84 -2.18
N ALA A 313 33.80 -11.00 -2.83
CA ALA A 313 33.25 -11.23 -4.17
C ALA A 313 34.16 -10.68 -5.29
N GLY A 314 35.38 -10.24 -4.98
CA GLY A 314 36.33 -9.70 -5.97
C GLY A 314 36.04 -8.25 -6.40
N ILE A 315 35.08 -7.58 -5.75
CA ILE A 315 34.71 -6.19 -6.05
C ILE A 315 35.73 -5.25 -5.41
N SER A 316 36.32 -4.34 -6.21
CA SER A 316 37.25 -3.32 -5.70
C SER A 316 36.52 -2.19 -4.97
N VAL A 317 36.95 -1.91 -3.74
CA VAL A 317 36.33 -0.93 -2.83
C VAL A 317 37.26 0.27 -2.61
N GLN A 318 36.72 1.48 -2.46
CA GLN A 318 37.51 2.66 -2.09
C GLN A 318 37.73 2.78 -0.56
N SER A 319 38.89 3.28 -0.14
CA SER A 319 39.29 3.37 1.28
C SER A 319 38.47 4.38 2.09
N ASP A 320 38.10 5.51 1.49
CA ASP A 320 37.55 6.68 2.21
C ASP A 320 36.04 6.86 2.00
N GLY A 321 35.34 5.76 1.64
CA GLY A 321 33.93 5.77 1.28
C GLY A 321 32.93 5.90 2.44
N VAL A 322 33.36 5.59 3.66
CA VAL A 322 32.48 5.44 4.83
C VAL A 322 31.67 6.70 5.16
N GLU A 323 32.28 7.88 5.10
CA GLU A 323 31.58 9.13 5.43
C GLU A 323 30.58 9.52 4.33
N ARG A 324 30.86 9.19 3.05
CA ARG A 324 29.90 9.36 1.96
C ARG A 324 28.72 8.40 2.11
N TYR A 325 28.98 7.15 2.51
CA TYR A 325 27.94 6.17 2.79
C TYR A 325 27.03 6.65 3.93
N VAL A 326 27.60 7.07 5.05
CA VAL A 326 26.87 7.63 6.22
C VAL A 326 26.03 8.84 5.81
N ALA A 327 26.60 9.77 5.03
CA ALA A 327 25.87 10.93 4.53
C ALA A 327 24.74 10.56 3.56
N GLY A 328 24.92 9.52 2.74
CA GLY A 328 23.89 8.98 1.86
C GLY A 328 22.74 8.36 2.65
N ARG A 329 23.07 7.46 3.58
CA ARG A 329 22.12 6.76 4.46
C ARG A 329 21.29 7.72 5.30
N GLY A 330 21.91 8.77 5.83
CA GLY A 330 21.25 9.82 6.60
C GLY A 330 20.17 10.60 5.82
N LYS A 331 20.19 10.59 4.48
CA LYS A 331 19.16 11.25 3.65
C LYS A 331 17.87 10.45 3.56
N TRP A 332 17.94 9.11 3.60
CA TRP A 332 16.81 8.25 3.28
C TRP A 332 16.39 7.30 4.40
N GLU A 333 17.28 6.87 5.29
CA GLU A 333 16.91 5.95 6.37
C GLU A 333 15.87 6.54 7.35
N PRO A 334 15.92 7.83 7.71
CA PRO A 334 14.87 8.42 8.55
C PRO A 334 13.45 8.28 7.95
N LEU A 335 13.31 8.21 6.62
CA LEU A 335 12.03 7.92 5.97
C LEU A 335 11.64 6.46 6.17
N VAL A 336 12.57 5.52 5.96
CA VAL A 336 12.33 4.07 6.19
C VAL A 336 11.90 3.82 7.65
N GLN A 337 12.57 4.46 8.61
CA GLN A 337 12.26 4.35 10.04
C GLN A 337 10.90 4.93 10.44
N ARG A 338 10.28 5.79 9.61
CA ARG A 338 8.89 6.23 9.81
C ARG A 338 7.90 5.30 9.12
N VAL A 339 8.21 4.89 7.90
CA VAL A 339 7.32 4.05 7.08
C VAL A 339 7.22 2.63 7.63
N ALA A 340 8.34 1.97 7.94
CA ALA A 340 8.32 0.56 8.36
C ALA A 340 7.50 0.32 9.64
N PRO A 341 7.66 1.10 10.73
CA PRO A 341 6.86 0.91 11.95
C PRO A 341 5.39 1.26 11.75
N SER A 342 5.09 2.23 10.88
CA SER A 342 3.70 2.56 10.53
C SER A 342 2.99 1.35 9.94
N LEU A 343 3.67 0.55 9.11
CA LEU A 343 3.19 -0.72 8.53
C LEU A 343 3.35 -1.94 9.46
N GLY A 344 3.91 -1.73 10.67
CA GLY A 344 4.08 -2.77 11.67
C GLY A 344 5.32 -3.64 11.51
N TYR A 345 6.33 -3.20 10.75
CA TYR A 345 7.64 -3.83 10.67
C TYR A 345 8.65 -3.10 11.58
N THR A 346 9.59 -3.85 12.14
CA THR A 346 10.75 -3.35 12.87
C THR A 346 11.90 -3.09 11.92
N MET A 347 12.86 -2.25 12.31
CA MET A 347 14.02 -1.98 11.46
C MET A 347 14.90 -3.22 11.25
N ASP A 348 14.94 -4.13 12.22
CA ASP A 348 15.73 -5.37 12.12
C ASP A 348 15.10 -6.40 11.15
N GLU A 349 13.78 -6.30 10.88
CA GLU A 349 13.12 -7.05 9.81
C GLU A 349 13.39 -6.46 8.41
N ILE A 350 13.82 -5.19 8.35
CA ILE A 350 14.07 -4.44 7.11
C ILE A 350 15.55 -4.50 6.73
N ASP A 351 16.45 -4.19 7.65
CA ASP A 351 17.91 -4.24 7.46
C ASP A 351 18.45 -5.60 7.91
N GLY A 352 18.55 -6.53 6.96
CA GLY A 352 19.01 -7.90 7.23
C GLY A 352 20.51 -8.04 7.43
N ARG A 353 21.32 -6.97 7.24
CA ARG A 353 22.79 -7.07 7.32
C ARG A 353 23.27 -7.44 8.73
N TYR A 354 22.50 -7.08 9.77
CA TYR A 354 22.86 -7.39 11.15
C TYR A 354 22.46 -8.80 11.60
N ALA A 355 21.40 -9.37 11.03
CA ALA A 355 20.84 -10.66 11.44
C ALA A 355 21.80 -11.85 11.18
N PHE A 356 22.73 -11.72 10.24
CA PHE A 356 23.72 -12.76 9.90
C PHE A 356 25.13 -12.48 10.47
N SER A 357 25.32 -11.35 11.15
CA SER A 357 26.62 -10.95 11.70
C SER A 357 26.83 -11.39 13.16
N GLU A 358 25.76 -11.77 13.86
CA GLU A 358 25.87 -12.52 15.12
C GLU A 358 25.92 -14.02 14.81
N PRO A 359 26.92 -14.77 15.31
CA PRO A 359 26.86 -16.21 15.25
C PRO A 359 25.62 -16.66 16.03
N GLN A 360 24.66 -17.28 15.35
CA GLN A 360 23.55 -17.95 16.00
C GLN A 360 24.15 -18.96 16.98
N SER A 361 24.11 -18.65 18.28
CA SER A 361 24.31 -19.64 19.31
C SER A 361 23.17 -20.64 19.14
N ILE A 362 23.48 -21.77 18.53
CA ILE A 362 22.61 -22.94 18.48
C ILE A 362 22.28 -23.27 19.93
N VAL A 363 21.12 -22.81 20.40
CA VAL A 363 20.52 -23.33 21.63
C VAL A 363 20.01 -24.71 21.26
N VAL A 364 20.89 -25.70 21.41
CA VAL A 364 20.50 -27.09 21.54
C VAL A 364 19.63 -27.15 22.80
N SER A 365 18.32 -27.22 22.64
CA SER A 365 17.44 -27.61 23.75
C SER A 365 17.79 -29.03 24.16
N PRO A 366 18.14 -29.30 25.42
CA PRO A 366 18.21 -30.67 25.91
C PRO A 366 16.78 -31.15 26.24
N HIS A 367 16.45 -32.30 25.64
CA HIS A 367 15.31 -33.20 25.88
C HIS A 367 13.98 -32.91 25.20
#